data_AF-A0A482RNL8-F1
#
_entry.id   AF-A0A482RNL8-F1
#
_cell.length_a   1.000
_cell.length_b   1.000
_cell.length_c   1.000
_cell.angle_alpha   90.00
_cell.angle_beta   90.00
_cell.angle_gamma   90.00
#
_symmetry.space_group_name_H-M   'P 1'
#
loop_
_entity.id
_entity.type
_entity.pdbx_description
1 polymer ?
#
loop_
_entity_poly.entity_id
_entity_poly.type
_entity_poly.pdbx_seq_one_letter_code
_entity_poly.pdbx_strand_id
1 'polypeptide(L)'
;MMWEIPNVSKHTFTQASAAILRAVSKYQFDGIVLECPVVPATTNFLIKLAGVMHRVKSGAKQLVLVVPPSLASSARGEQAADVARVAAAVHALSLMTYDYSVHQGRAGPNAPLRWSVDTAAALVALVTRALPKSVAAHVDASSTARKVLMGIPFYGSVHERAAAGHA
;
A
#
# COMPACT_ATOMS: atom_id res chain seq x y z
N MET A 1 -0.10 -15.81 9.65
CA MET A 1 0.48 -16.65 8.58
C MET A 1 1.21 -15.73 7.63
N MET A 2 2.53 -15.61 7.76
CA MET A 2 3.36 -14.79 6.87
C MET A 2 3.63 -15.62 5.62
N TRP A 3 3.06 -15.24 4.49
CA TRP A 3 3.41 -15.86 3.20
C TRP A 3 4.88 -15.52 2.94
N GLU A 4 5.76 -16.52 2.97
CA GLU A 4 7.11 -16.36 2.44
C GLU A 4 6.97 -16.20 0.92
N ILE A 5 7.06 -14.96 0.45
CA ILE A 5 7.16 -14.68 -0.98
C ILE A 5 8.65 -14.82 -1.30
N PRO A 6 9.11 -15.92 -1.93
CA PRO A 6 10.48 -15.97 -2.43
C PRO A 6 10.68 -14.81 -3.42
N ASN A 7 11.92 -14.33 -3.54
CA ASN A 7 12.29 -13.28 -4.50
C ASN A 7 11.61 -13.54 -5.85
N VAL A 8 10.85 -12.55 -6.34
CA VAL A 8 10.10 -12.71 -7.59
C VAL A 8 11.09 -12.89 -8.75
N SER A 9 11.15 -14.11 -9.30
CA SER A 9 12.06 -14.44 -10.39
C SER A 9 11.79 -13.58 -11.63
N LYS A 10 12.78 -13.42 -12.51
CA LYS A 10 12.59 -12.69 -13.79
C LYS A 10 11.47 -13.30 -14.63
N HIS A 11 11.36 -14.63 -14.63
CA HIS A 11 10.30 -15.35 -15.32
C HIS A 11 8.92 -15.05 -14.72
N THR A 12 8.80 -15.16 -13.39
CA THR A 12 7.56 -14.84 -12.66
C THR A 12 7.15 -13.38 -12.86
N PHE A 13 8.09 -12.44 -12.80
CA PHE A 13 7.83 -11.02 -13.09
C PHE A 13 7.25 -10.86 -14.50
N THR A 14 7.85 -11.50 -15.50
CA THR A 14 7.44 -11.38 -16.90
C THR A 14 6.01 -11.93 -17.10
N GLN A 15 5.71 -13.09 -16.52
CA GLN A 15 4.39 -13.69 -16.62
C GLN A 15 3.31 -12.85 -15.91
N ALA A 16 3.59 -12.41 -14.67
CA ALA A 16 2.65 -11.62 -13.88
C ALA A 16 2.40 -10.24 -14.51
N SER A 17 3.44 -9.51 -14.89
CA SER A 17 3.30 -8.20 -15.55
C SER A 17 2.56 -8.31 -16.89
N ALA A 18 2.84 -9.34 -17.68
CA ALA A 18 2.12 -9.58 -18.93
C ALA A 18 0.66 -9.94 -18.69
N ALA A 19 0.34 -10.73 -17.66
CA ALA A 19 -1.05 -11.05 -17.31
C ALA A 19 -1.83 -9.79 -16.88
N ILE A 20 -1.23 -8.95 -16.04
CA ILE A 20 -1.79 -7.66 -15.61
C ILE A 20 -2.03 -6.76 -16.82
N LEU A 21 -1.02 -6.55 -17.67
CA LEU A 21 -1.15 -5.71 -18.85
C LEU A 21 -2.21 -6.22 -19.84
N ARG A 22 -2.30 -7.55 -20.00
CA ARG A 22 -3.36 -8.16 -20.82
C ARG A 22 -4.74 -7.85 -20.25
N ALA A 23 -4.94 -7.97 -18.93
CA ALA A 23 -6.20 -7.64 -18.30
C ALA A 23 -6.54 -6.15 -18.44
N VAL A 24 -5.59 -5.27 -18.13
CA VAL A 24 -5.74 -3.81 -18.27
C VAL A 24 -6.11 -3.43 -19.70
N SER A 25 -5.43 -4.03 -20.69
CA SER A 25 -5.73 -3.77 -22.11
C SER A 25 -7.06 -4.37 -22.54
N LYS A 26 -7.34 -5.62 -22.17
CA LYS A 26 -8.57 -6.32 -22.58
C LYS A 26 -9.83 -5.60 -22.10
N TYR A 27 -9.81 -5.13 -20.86
CA TYR A 27 -10.96 -4.49 -20.22
C TYR A 27 -10.89 -2.96 -20.24
N GLN A 28 -9.90 -2.39 -20.92
CA GLN A 28 -9.70 -0.93 -21.06
C GLN A 28 -9.61 -0.21 -19.70
N PHE A 29 -9.03 -0.84 -18.69
CA PHE A 29 -8.81 -0.18 -17.41
C PHE A 29 -7.75 0.92 -17.52
N ASP A 30 -7.91 1.98 -16.74
CA ASP A 30 -6.90 3.04 -16.61
C ASP A 30 -5.70 2.61 -15.77
N GLY A 31 -5.83 1.52 -15.02
CA GLY A 31 -4.80 1.04 -14.12
C GLY A 31 -5.26 -0.15 -13.28
N ILE A 32 -4.52 -0.42 -12.20
CA ILE A 32 -4.91 -1.39 -11.18
C ILE A 32 -4.68 -0.82 -9.77
N VAL A 33 -5.46 -1.34 -8.83
CA VAL A 33 -5.18 -1.27 -7.39
C VAL A 33 -4.62 -2.64 -7.01
N LEU A 34 -3.39 -2.67 -6.48
CA LEU A 34 -2.70 -3.91 -6.14
C LEU A 34 -2.52 -4.02 -4.64
N GLU A 35 -2.94 -5.15 -4.08
CA GLU A 35 -2.60 -5.54 -2.72
C GLU A 35 -1.40 -6.48 -2.76
N CYS A 36 -0.23 -5.96 -2.38
CA CYS A 36 1.01 -6.71 -2.34
C CYS A 36 1.89 -6.11 -1.24
N PRO A 37 2.42 -6.92 -0.31
CA PRO A 37 3.23 -6.40 0.79
C PRO A 37 4.50 -5.75 0.25
N VAL A 38 4.94 -4.65 0.88
CA VAL A 38 6.25 -4.04 0.58
C VAL A 38 7.31 -4.68 1.45
N VAL A 39 7.98 -5.67 0.88
CA VAL A 39 9.08 -6.42 1.49
C VAL A 39 10.19 -6.57 0.45
N PRO A 40 11.45 -6.87 0.85
CA PRO A 40 12.57 -6.97 -0.09
C PRO A 40 12.29 -7.85 -1.31
N ALA A 41 11.55 -8.95 -1.12
CA ALA A 41 11.17 -9.88 -2.18
C ALA A 41 10.27 -9.28 -3.28
N THR A 42 9.46 -8.28 -2.95
CA THR A 42 8.43 -7.69 -3.83
C THR A 42 8.77 -6.26 -4.27
N THR A 43 9.65 -5.54 -3.56
CA THR A 43 10.04 -4.16 -3.86
C THR A 43 10.41 -3.96 -5.32
N ASN A 44 11.33 -4.79 -5.83
CA ASN A 44 11.79 -4.69 -7.23
C ASN A 44 10.70 -5.07 -8.24
N PHE A 45 9.79 -5.98 -7.88
CA PHE A 45 8.64 -6.32 -8.71
C PHE A 45 7.72 -5.10 -8.85
N LEU A 46 7.35 -4.46 -7.74
CA LEU A 46 6.45 -3.30 -7.71
C LEU A 46 6.99 -2.12 -8.51
N ILE A 47 8.28 -1.78 -8.32
CA ILE A 47 8.92 -0.68 -9.05
C ILE A 47 8.97 -0.97 -10.56
N LYS A 48 9.34 -2.18 -10.96
CA LYS A 48 9.40 -2.56 -12.38
C LYS A 48 8.00 -2.63 -12.99
N LEU A 49 7.00 -3.11 -12.26
CA LEU A 49 5.61 -3.14 -12.70
C LEU A 49 5.11 -1.72 -12.95
N ALA A 50 5.33 -0.79 -12.02
CA ALA A 50 4.99 0.62 -12.20
C ALA A 50 5.59 1.17 -13.50
N GLY A 51 6.90 0.98 -13.71
CA GLY A 51 7.58 1.45 -14.91
C GLY A 51 7.08 0.79 -16.21
N VAL A 52 6.67 -0.47 -16.18
CA VAL A 52 6.04 -1.13 -17.34
C VAL A 52 4.65 -0.55 -17.62
N MET A 53 3.84 -0.32 -16.57
CA MET A 53 2.51 0.27 -16.67
C MET A 53 2.54 1.72 -17.18
N HIS A 54 3.53 2.51 -16.77
CA HIS A 54 3.72 3.89 -17.28
C HIS A 54 4.11 3.97 -18.75
N ARG A 55 4.74 2.92 -19.29
CA ARG A 55 5.29 2.89 -20.65
C ARG A 55 4.40 2.18 -21.67
N VAL A 56 3.15 1.87 -21.31
CA VAL A 56 2.20 1.26 -22.24
C VAL A 56 1.90 2.23 -23.38
N LYS A 57 1.99 1.75 -24.64
CA LYS A 57 1.85 2.59 -25.84
C LYS A 57 0.50 3.31 -25.94
N SER A 58 -0.56 2.68 -25.43
CA SER A 58 -1.92 3.24 -25.44
C SER A 58 -2.15 4.34 -24.38
N GLY A 59 -1.10 4.75 -23.67
CA GLY A 59 -1.16 5.71 -22.56
C GLY A 59 -0.71 5.11 -21.24
N ALA A 60 -0.13 5.95 -20.37
CA ALA A 60 0.36 5.56 -19.06
C ALA A 60 -0.78 4.99 -18.19
N LYS A 61 -0.57 3.80 -17.63
CA LYS A 61 -1.54 3.12 -16.76
C LYS A 61 -1.22 3.33 -15.29
N GLN A 62 -2.27 3.53 -14.50
CA GLN A 62 -2.20 3.79 -13.07
C GLN A 62 -1.88 2.52 -12.26
N LEU A 63 -1.04 2.66 -11.24
CA LEU A 63 -0.75 1.63 -10.26
C LEU A 63 -0.93 2.27 -8.89
N VAL A 64 -1.97 1.85 -8.18
CA VAL A 64 -2.23 2.22 -6.79
C VAL A 64 -1.87 1.03 -5.92
N LEU A 65 -1.10 1.24 -4.87
CA LEU A 65 -0.67 0.18 -3.97
C LEU A 65 -1.45 0.25 -2.66
N VAL A 66 -2.07 -0.85 -2.26
CA VAL A 66 -2.70 -0.97 -0.94
C VAL A 66 -1.61 -1.13 0.11
N VAL A 67 -1.68 -0.32 1.18
CA VAL A 67 -0.72 -0.35 2.28
C VAL A 67 -1.44 -0.46 3.64
N PRO A 68 -0.98 -1.34 4.54
CA PRO A 68 -1.57 -1.47 5.86
C PRO A 68 -1.14 -0.30 6.77
N PRO A 69 -1.93 0.02 7.81
CA PRO A 69 -1.61 1.09 8.75
C PRO A 69 -0.34 0.81 9.56
N SER A 70 0.00 -0.47 9.79
CA SER A 70 1.24 -0.87 10.45
C SER A 70 2.49 -0.41 9.70
N LEU A 71 2.44 -0.27 8.38
CA LEU A 71 3.58 0.16 7.58
C LEU A 71 4.07 1.55 8.01
N ALA A 72 3.14 2.45 8.37
CA ALA A 72 3.45 3.81 8.82
C ALA A 72 4.18 3.83 10.17
N SER A 73 3.87 2.88 11.06
CA SER A 73 4.40 2.85 12.42
C SER A 73 5.60 1.92 12.59
N SER A 74 5.70 0.83 11.82
CA SER A 74 6.69 -0.24 12.04
C SER A 74 7.89 -0.21 11.09
N ALA A 75 7.77 0.39 9.89
CA ALA A 75 8.86 0.34 8.91
C ALA A 75 10.09 1.13 9.39
N ARG A 76 11.26 0.49 9.36
CA ARG A 76 12.55 1.07 9.78
C ARG A 76 13.67 0.60 8.85
N GLY A 77 14.81 1.29 8.88
CA GLY A 77 16.01 0.91 8.12
C GLY A 77 15.72 0.69 6.63
N GLU A 78 16.14 -0.46 6.11
CA GLU A 78 15.95 -0.84 4.70
C GLU A 78 14.48 -0.93 4.29
N GLN A 79 13.59 -1.41 5.17
CA GLN A 79 12.17 -1.47 4.86
C GLN A 79 11.58 -0.07 4.63
N ALA A 80 12.01 0.93 5.41
CA ALA A 80 11.57 2.31 5.20
C ALA A 80 12.05 2.86 3.84
N ALA A 81 13.28 2.53 3.44
CA ALA A 81 13.82 2.91 2.14
C ALA A 81 13.07 2.22 0.99
N ASP A 82 12.73 0.94 1.14
CA ASP A 82 11.93 0.20 0.17
C ASP A 82 10.53 0.80 0.00
N VAL A 83 9.86 1.14 1.11
CA VAL A 83 8.57 1.84 1.09
C VAL A 83 8.68 3.17 0.35
N ALA A 84 9.71 3.97 0.62
CA ALA A 84 9.91 5.25 -0.06
C ALA A 84 10.18 5.08 -1.57
N ARG A 85 10.98 4.09 -1.96
CA ARG A 85 11.25 3.77 -3.38
C ARG A 85 10.00 3.31 -4.11
N VAL A 86 9.19 2.45 -3.49
CA VAL A 86 7.91 2.00 -4.06
C VAL A 86 6.94 3.18 -4.16
N ALA A 87 6.81 3.98 -3.09
CA ALA A 87 5.97 5.17 -3.07
C ALA A 87 6.34 6.18 -4.16
N ALA A 88 7.63 6.34 -4.47
CA ALA A 88 8.09 7.17 -5.57
C ALA A 88 7.66 6.62 -6.95
N ALA A 89 7.65 5.29 -7.12
CA ALA A 89 7.35 4.63 -8.40
C ALA A 89 5.84 4.51 -8.70
N VAL A 90 5.01 4.24 -7.70
CA VAL A 90 3.55 4.05 -7.89
C VAL A 90 2.81 5.39 -8.04
N HIS A 91 1.55 5.37 -8.45
CA HIS A 91 0.75 6.61 -8.60
C HIS A 91 0.21 7.08 -7.25
N ALA A 92 -0.32 6.16 -6.46
CA ALA A 92 -0.87 6.43 -5.14
C ALA A 92 -0.70 5.23 -4.19
N LEU A 93 -0.85 5.51 -2.90
CA LEU A 93 -0.87 4.57 -1.79
C LEU A 93 -2.29 4.58 -1.21
N SER A 94 -3.00 3.47 -1.31
CA SER A 94 -4.31 3.27 -0.68
C SER A 94 -4.08 2.77 0.75
N LEU A 95 -4.14 3.68 1.73
CA LEU A 95 -3.87 3.38 3.12
C LEU A 95 -5.12 2.84 3.82
N MET A 96 -5.03 1.61 4.34
CA MET A 96 -6.12 0.91 5.00
C MET A 96 -6.37 1.43 6.43
N THR A 97 -6.81 2.67 6.58
CA THR A 97 -7.15 3.30 7.87
C THR A 97 -8.53 2.87 8.38
N TYR A 98 -8.78 1.57 8.44
CA TYR A 98 -10.00 0.93 8.95
C TYR A 98 -9.65 -0.40 9.65
N ASP A 99 -10.67 -1.13 10.12
CA ASP A 99 -10.59 -2.35 10.92
C ASP A 99 -9.81 -2.21 12.23
N TYR A 100 -9.71 -0.98 12.76
CA TYR A 100 -8.90 -0.66 13.94
C TYR A 100 -9.24 -1.56 15.14
N SER A 101 -10.51 -1.58 15.54
CA SER A 101 -10.97 -2.34 16.71
C SER A 101 -11.02 -3.85 16.46
N VAL A 102 -11.46 -4.27 15.27
CA VAL A 102 -11.57 -5.69 14.89
C VAL A 102 -10.21 -6.36 14.87
N HIS A 103 -9.19 -5.72 14.29
CA HIS A 103 -7.82 -6.26 14.31
C HIS A 103 -7.22 -6.40 15.70
N GLN A 104 -7.76 -5.68 16.69
CA GLN A 104 -7.36 -5.77 18.10
C GLN A 104 -8.25 -6.73 18.91
N GLY A 105 -9.19 -7.43 18.26
CA GLY A 105 -10.10 -8.37 18.91
C GLY A 105 -11.04 -7.73 19.93
N ARG A 106 -11.32 -6.43 19.80
CA ARG A 106 -12.13 -5.67 20.76
C ARG A 106 -13.29 -4.95 20.10
N ALA A 107 -14.34 -4.72 20.86
CA ALA A 107 -15.42 -3.82 20.45
C ALA A 107 -14.92 -2.37 20.41
N GLY A 108 -15.31 -1.62 19.38
CA GLY A 108 -15.00 -0.20 19.29
C GLY A 108 -15.10 0.39 17.88
N PRO A 109 -14.67 1.64 17.70
CA PRO A 109 -14.69 2.32 16.40
C PRO A 109 -13.88 1.60 15.32
N ASN A 110 -14.47 1.47 14.13
CA ASN A 110 -13.82 0.87 12.96
C ASN A 110 -12.62 1.70 12.46
N ALA A 111 -12.80 3.03 12.36
CA ALA A 111 -11.78 3.98 11.93
C ALA A 111 -11.79 5.23 12.83
N PRO A 112 -11.15 5.21 14.02
CA PRO A 112 -11.05 6.40 14.85
C PRO A 112 -10.36 7.55 14.12
N LEU A 113 -11.01 8.71 14.01
CA LEU A 113 -10.53 9.84 13.21
C LEU A 113 -9.06 10.21 13.51
N ARG A 114 -8.72 10.37 14.79
CA ARG A 114 -7.37 10.75 15.20
C ARG A 114 -6.33 9.72 14.77
N TRP A 115 -6.63 8.44 14.95
CA TRP A 115 -5.74 7.36 14.51
C TRP A 115 -5.57 7.35 12.98
N SER A 116 -6.65 7.54 12.21
CA SER A 116 -6.58 7.57 10.75
C SER A 116 -5.70 8.73 10.25
N VAL A 117 -5.89 9.93 10.81
CA VAL A 117 -5.10 11.12 10.48
C VAL A 117 -3.63 10.95 10.87
N ASP A 118 -3.36 10.50 12.10
CA ASP A 118 -1.99 10.30 12.59
C ASP A 118 -1.25 9.22 11.77
N THR A 119 -1.96 8.17 11.36
CA THR A 119 -1.39 7.10 10.51
C THR A 119 -1.03 7.62 9.13
N ALA A 120 -1.90 8.42 8.51
CA ALA A 120 -1.61 9.04 7.21
C ALA A 120 -0.42 10.00 7.29
N ALA A 121 -0.38 10.85 8.32
CA ALA A 121 0.74 11.77 8.56
C ALA A 121 2.06 11.01 8.80
N ALA A 122 2.02 9.91 9.57
CA ALA A 122 3.18 9.05 9.80
C ALA A 122 3.69 8.40 8.51
N LEU A 123 2.80 7.95 7.62
CA LEU A 123 3.18 7.41 6.32
C LEU A 123 3.83 8.48 5.43
N VAL A 124 3.26 9.68 5.37
CA VAL A 124 3.84 10.81 4.63
C VAL A 124 5.24 11.13 5.14
N ALA A 125 5.42 11.21 6.47
CA ALA A 125 6.71 11.48 7.08
C ALA A 125 7.72 10.34 6.88
N LEU A 126 7.27 9.08 6.90
CA LEU A 126 8.09 7.91 6.59
C LEU A 126 8.63 7.99 5.16
N VAL A 127 7.75 8.16 4.17
CA VAL A 127 8.14 8.23 2.76
C VAL A 127 9.07 9.42 2.54
N THR A 128 8.68 10.61 3.00
CA THR A 128 9.48 11.84 2.78
C THR A 128 10.90 11.72 3.35
N ARG A 129 11.07 11.15 4.56
CA ARG A 129 12.40 11.04 5.18
C ARG A 129 13.28 9.96 4.57
N ALA A 130 12.69 8.88 4.07
CA ALA A 130 13.40 7.69 3.64
C ALA A 130 13.74 7.69 2.14
N LEU A 131 13.38 8.77 1.42
CA LEU A 131 13.76 8.94 0.03
C LEU A 131 15.28 9.09 -0.13
N PRO A 132 15.87 8.47 -1.16
CA PRO A 132 17.26 8.72 -1.52
C PRO A 132 17.49 10.21 -1.82
N LYS A 133 18.66 10.74 -1.46
CA LYS A 133 19.03 12.15 -1.72
C LYS A 133 18.87 12.56 -3.19
N SER A 134 19.05 11.63 -4.12
CA SER A 134 18.87 11.86 -5.56
C SER A 134 17.41 12.09 -5.99
N VAL A 135 16.44 11.63 -5.20
CA VAL A 135 14.99 11.77 -5.47
C VAL A 135 14.37 12.87 -4.60
N ALA A 136 14.91 13.07 -3.40
CA ALA A 136 14.40 14.03 -2.42
C ALA A 136 14.38 15.49 -2.91
N ALA A 137 15.19 15.86 -3.91
CA ALA A 137 15.22 17.22 -4.46
C ALA A 137 13.90 17.69 -5.09
N HIS A 138 13.00 16.76 -5.45
CA HIS A 138 11.73 17.06 -6.12
C HIS A 138 10.51 16.49 -5.38
N VAL A 139 10.70 15.94 -4.18
CA VAL A 139 9.63 15.32 -3.40
C VAL A 139 9.66 15.87 -1.97
N ASP A 140 8.56 16.50 -1.60
CA ASP A 140 8.32 17.05 -0.27
C ASP A 140 7.11 16.36 0.40
N ALA A 141 6.79 16.78 1.62
CA ALA A 141 5.65 16.24 2.35
C ALA A 141 4.31 16.50 1.64
N SER A 142 4.17 17.62 0.93
CA SER A 142 2.93 18.00 0.23
C SER A 142 2.67 17.12 -0.99
N SER A 143 3.67 16.94 -1.85
CA SER A 143 3.64 16.04 -3.00
C SER A 143 3.47 14.58 -2.57
N THR A 144 4.09 14.17 -1.47
CA THR A 144 3.88 12.84 -0.87
C THR A 144 2.44 12.67 -0.36
N ALA A 145 1.90 13.66 0.35
CA ALA A 145 0.53 13.62 0.86
C ALA A 145 -0.51 13.47 -0.24
N ARG A 146 -0.31 14.10 -1.41
CA ARG A 146 -1.18 13.95 -2.58
C ARG A 146 -1.25 12.53 -3.13
N LYS A 147 -0.27 11.68 -2.82
CA LYS A 147 -0.25 10.26 -3.22
C LYS A 147 -0.93 9.36 -2.19
N VAL A 148 -1.21 9.82 -0.97
CA VAL A 148 -1.81 9.00 0.09
C VAL A 148 -3.33 9.14 0.06
N LEU A 149 -4.02 8.05 -0.21
CA LEU A 149 -5.48 7.95 -0.18
C LEU A 149 -5.88 7.30 1.15
N MET A 150 -6.54 8.04 2.03
CA MET A 150 -7.02 7.51 3.32
C MET A 150 -8.27 6.65 3.12
N GLY A 151 -8.27 5.45 3.67
CA GLY A 151 -9.42 4.55 3.66
C GLY A 151 -10.52 5.01 4.60
N ILE A 152 -11.76 5.07 4.09
CA ILE A 152 -12.97 5.35 4.87
C ILE A 152 -13.86 4.11 4.79
N PRO A 153 -14.19 3.45 5.92
CA PRO A 153 -15.01 2.25 5.89
C PRO A 153 -16.47 2.59 5.60
N PHE A 154 -17.07 1.89 4.63
CA PHE A 154 -18.52 1.95 4.36
C PHE A 154 -19.27 0.80 5.06
N TYR A 155 -18.65 0.22 6.09
CA TYR A 155 -19.17 -0.88 6.89
C TYR A 155 -18.79 -0.70 8.36
N GLY A 156 -19.44 -1.47 9.23
CA GLY A 156 -19.13 -1.57 10.65
C GLY A 156 -19.16 -3.03 11.11
N SER A 157 -18.85 -3.25 12.39
CA SER A 157 -18.84 -4.58 13.00
C SER A 157 -19.84 -4.65 14.14
N VAL A 158 -20.58 -5.75 14.19
CA VAL A 158 -21.43 -6.10 15.33
C VAL A 158 -20.60 -6.96 16.26
N HIS A 159 -20.52 -6.58 17.52
CA HIS A 159 -19.81 -7.34 18.55
C HIS A 159 -20.83 -8.00 19.46
N GLU A 160 -20.88 -9.33 19.42
CA GLU A 160 -21.67 -10.10 20.38
C GLU A 160 -20.88 -10.23 21.68
N ARG A 161 -21.52 -9.92 22.81
CA ARG A 161 -20.96 -10.29 24.11
C ARG A 161 -21.04 -11.81 24.24
N ALA A 162 -19.94 -12.46 24.59
CA ALA A 162 -20.02 -13.85 25.07
C ALA A 162 -21.08 -13.90 26.17
N ALA A 163 -22.05 -14.81 26.04
CA ALA A 163 -23.06 -15.02 27.07
C ALA A 163 -22.33 -15.22 28.41
N ALA A 164 -22.69 -14.46 29.42
CA ALA A 164 -22.17 -14.66 30.76
C ALA A 164 -22.56 -16.08 31.18
N GLY A 165 -21.60 -17.01 31.08
CA GLY A 165 -21.75 -18.37 31.56
C GLY A 165 -22.12 -18.27 33.02
N HIS A 166 -23.32 -18.73 33.35
CA HIS A 166 -23.70 -18.97 34.73
C HIS A 166 -22.84 -20.15 35.21
N ALA A 167 -21.85 -19.85 36.03
CA ALA A 167 -21.07 -20.81 36.80
C ALA A 167 -21.10 -20.37 38.26
#